data_AF-A0A836VGZ2-F1
#
_entry.id   AF-A0A836VGZ2-F1
#
_cell.length_a   1.000
_cell.length_b   1.000
_cell.length_c   1.000
_cell.angle_alpha   90.00
_cell.angle_beta   90.00
_cell.angle_gamma   90.00
#
_symmetry.space_group_name_H-M   'P 1'
#
loop_
_entity.id
_entity.type
_entity.pdbx_description
1 polymer ?
#
loop_
_entity_poly.entity_id
_entity_poly.type
_entity_poly.pdbx_seq_one_letter_code
_entity_poly.pdbx_strand_id
1 'polypeptide(L)'
;MKHLTDVSTYSKCLRSQQLTVIFFSIVLVSGGVVPATFAEHLKAGSGIGAGLGGVAHSGTWYLGENLKVGDYFKFKVCHASFKDCTEFWMSIWIEKEVFEGGEELLRSQVVIVDGNKVLKGQMDLGTVVPEPLGGTVSENIIPYSSVYKSSIAWLSSFATADIDQPGKGPKAFSSVSWGKIGNIGGEQVSPIGEETMRVPAGEYDTVVVGWKSGGITSHIYVVDEFPFPIKA
;
A
#
# COMPACT_ATOMS: atom_id res chain seq x y z
N MET A 1 21.38 -3.95 -40.64
CA MET A 1 20.94 -5.35 -40.80
C MET A 1 22.06 -6.27 -40.27
N LYS A 2 21.96 -6.72 -39.02
CA LYS A 2 22.33 -8.05 -38.51
C LYS A 2 22.04 -8.09 -37.00
N HIS A 3 21.22 -9.07 -36.64
CA HIS A 3 20.64 -9.40 -35.34
C HIS A 3 21.67 -9.98 -34.35
N LEU A 4 21.36 -9.84 -33.05
CA LEU A 4 21.48 -10.79 -31.90
C LEU A 4 22.79 -11.60 -31.79
N THR A 5 23.44 -11.83 -30.65
CA THR A 5 23.02 -12.02 -29.26
C THR A 5 24.32 -12.32 -28.51
N ASP A 6 24.61 -11.66 -27.39
CA ASP A 6 25.52 -12.24 -26.41
C ASP A 6 24.90 -12.12 -25.02
N VAL A 7 24.27 -13.22 -24.61
CA VAL A 7 23.59 -13.42 -23.31
C VAL A 7 24.53 -14.16 -22.35
N SER A 8 25.83 -14.26 -22.67
CA SER A 8 26.82 -15.02 -21.90
C SER A 8 27.31 -14.28 -20.64
N THR A 9 27.20 -12.95 -20.59
CA THR A 9 27.72 -12.17 -19.45
C THR A 9 26.76 -12.14 -18.26
N TYR A 10 25.45 -12.33 -18.48
CA TYR A 10 24.44 -12.39 -17.41
C TYR A 10 24.29 -13.77 -16.77
N SER A 11 24.82 -14.82 -17.38
CA SER A 11 24.59 -16.21 -16.97
C SER A 11 25.59 -16.75 -15.94
N LYS A 12 26.57 -15.95 -15.49
CA LYS A 12 27.50 -16.34 -14.40
C LYS A 12 27.13 -15.86 -13.00
N CYS A 13 26.19 -14.91 -12.85
CA CYS A 13 25.70 -14.50 -11.52
C CYS A 13 24.49 -15.31 -11.02
N LEU A 14 23.91 -16.19 -11.84
CA LEU A 14 22.69 -16.95 -11.50
C LEU A 14 22.95 -18.38 -11.01
N ARG A 15 24.21 -18.79 -10.80
CA ARG A 15 24.54 -20.20 -10.50
C ARG A 15 25.01 -20.47 -9.07
N SER A 16 25.03 -19.47 -8.20
CA SER A 16 25.45 -19.66 -6.81
C SER A 16 24.84 -18.64 -5.87
N GLN A 17 23.53 -18.64 -5.73
CA GLN A 17 22.90 -18.26 -4.46
C GLN A 17 21.71 -19.17 -4.24
N GLN A 18 21.77 -19.87 -3.11
CA GLN A 18 20.77 -20.80 -2.62
C GLN A 18 19.36 -20.21 -2.72
N LEU A 19 18.36 -21.08 -2.92
CA LEU A 19 16.94 -20.77 -2.87
C LEU A 19 16.63 -19.76 -1.75
N THR A 20 16.63 -18.48 -2.10
CA THR A 20 16.12 -17.43 -1.24
C THR A 20 14.67 -17.32 -1.62
N VAL A 21 13.83 -18.02 -0.87
CA VAL A 21 12.39 -17.78 -0.85
C VAL A 21 12.23 -16.31 -0.49
N ILE A 22 11.84 -15.48 -1.47
CA ILE A 22 11.51 -14.07 -1.23
C ILE A 22 10.20 -14.09 -0.44
N PHE A 23 10.31 -14.06 0.89
CA PHE A 23 9.19 -13.76 1.75
C PHE A 23 8.75 -12.32 1.46
N PHE A 24 7.53 -12.15 0.94
CA PHE A 24 6.78 -10.91 1.14
C PHE A 24 6.40 -10.85 2.63
N SER A 25 7.37 -10.49 3.47
CA SER A 25 7.16 -10.28 4.91
C SER A 25 6.47 -8.94 5.13
N ILE A 26 5.14 -9.01 5.17
CA ILE A 26 4.26 -8.49 6.22
C ILE A 26 4.81 -7.32 7.03
N VAL A 27 4.09 -6.21 6.93
CA VAL A 27 4.18 -5.08 7.87
C VAL A 27 3.84 -5.62 9.26
N LEU A 28 4.83 -5.68 10.16
CA LEU A 28 4.61 -5.87 11.59
C LEU A 28 4.62 -4.49 12.24
N VAL A 29 3.45 -3.91 12.49
CA VAL A 29 3.33 -2.77 13.40
C VAL A 29 3.28 -3.30 14.83
N SER A 30 4.45 -3.42 15.45
CA SER A 30 4.57 -3.84 16.85
C SER A 30 4.22 -2.69 17.79
N GLY A 31 2.93 -2.54 18.09
CA GLY A 31 2.47 -2.02 19.37
C GLY A 31 2.35 -3.19 20.34
N GLY A 32 3.23 -3.26 21.35
CA GLY A 32 3.26 -4.38 22.30
C GLY A 32 1.97 -4.48 23.12
N VAL A 33 1.13 -5.47 22.80
CA VAL A 33 0.19 -6.09 23.72
C VAL A 33 0.03 -7.57 23.30
N VAL A 34 0.03 -8.46 24.29
CA VAL A 34 -0.16 -9.92 24.22
C VAL A 34 -1.26 -10.35 23.22
N PRO A 35 -1.16 -11.56 22.60
CA PRO A 35 -2.11 -11.99 21.59
C PRO A 35 -3.45 -12.35 22.23
N ALA A 36 -4.36 -11.39 22.30
CA ALA A 36 -5.78 -11.68 22.18
C ALA A 36 -6.01 -12.09 20.72
N THR A 37 -6.75 -13.17 20.50
CA THR A 37 -7.14 -13.62 19.17
C THR A 37 -7.84 -12.48 18.42
N PHE A 38 -7.17 -11.90 17.42
CA PHE A 38 -7.61 -10.72 16.63
C PHE A 38 -9.06 -10.80 16.12
N ALA A 39 -9.59 -12.01 15.93
CA ALA A 39 -10.97 -12.22 15.51
C ALA A 39 -12.03 -11.82 16.55
N GLU A 40 -11.70 -11.73 17.85
CA GLU A 40 -12.68 -11.43 18.90
C GLU A 40 -13.04 -9.94 19.03
N HIS A 41 -12.24 -9.01 18.47
CA HIS A 41 -12.44 -7.56 18.65
C HIS A 41 -13.13 -6.87 17.46
N LEU A 42 -13.17 -7.50 16.28
CA LEU A 42 -13.75 -6.90 15.09
C LEU A 42 -15.29 -6.93 15.14
N LYS A 43 -15.94 -5.79 14.90
CA LYS A 43 -17.39 -5.77 14.65
C LYS A 43 -17.62 -6.34 13.24
N ALA A 44 -18.14 -7.56 13.19
CA ALA A 44 -18.65 -8.27 12.00
C ALA A 44 -17.87 -8.10 10.67
N GLY A 45 -17.03 -9.09 10.37
CA GLY A 45 -16.78 -9.64 9.04
C GLY A 45 -16.47 -11.12 9.24
N SER A 46 -16.89 -12.02 8.33
CA SER A 46 -16.95 -13.46 8.61
C SER A 46 -15.57 -14.18 8.64
N GLY A 47 -14.47 -13.42 8.66
CA GLY A 47 -13.09 -13.91 8.72
C GLY A 47 -12.34 -13.81 7.38
N ILE A 48 -11.08 -14.27 7.37
CA ILE A 48 -10.25 -14.29 6.16
C ILE A 48 -10.44 -15.61 5.43
N GLY A 49 -10.98 -15.57 4.21
CA GLY A 49 -11.21 -16.76 3.38
C GLY A 49 -12.28 -16.57 2.32
N ALA A 50 -12.37 -17.52 1.38
CA ALA A 50 -13.36 -17.47 0.32
C ALA A 50 -14.78 -17.48 0.90
N GLY A 51 -15.54 -16.40 0.64
CA GLY A 51 -16.92 -16.25 1.10
C GLY A 51 -17.06 -15.80 2.56
N LEU A 52 -15.95 -15.44 3.22
CA LEU A 52 -15.94 -14.97 4.60
C LEU A 52 -15.65 -13.47 4.74
N GLY A 53 -15.27 -12.79 3.65
CA GLY A 53 -15.08 -11.34 3.65
C GLY A 53 -16.39 -10.57 3.50
N GLY A 54 -16.26 -9.24 3.50
CA GLY A 54 -17.36 -8.30 3.36
C GLY A 54 -17.93 -7.88 4.71
N VAL A 55 -18.21 -6.59 4.85
CA VAL A 55 -18.82 -5.99 6.05
C VAL A 55 -20.13 -5.30 5.68
N ALA A 56 -21.00 -5.09 6.67
CA ALA A 56 -22.29 -4.42 6.48
C ALA A 56 -22.14 -2.88 6.46
N HIS A 57 -21.11 -2.39 5.76
CA HIS A 57 -20.79 -0.99 5.59
C HIS A 57 -21.15 -0.57 4.15
N SER A 58 -21.90 0.52 4.00
CA SER A 58 -22.16 1.12 2.70
C SER A 58 -20.90 1.81 2.18
N GLY A 59 -20.77 1.96 0.86
CA GLY A 59 -19.64 2.68 0.28
C GLY A 59 -18.61 1.76 -0.36
N THR A 60 -17.60 2.40 -0.91
CA THR A 60 -16.51 1.78 -1.65
C THR A 60 -15.22 2.43 -1.21
N TRP A 61 -14.10 1.78 -1.51
CA TRP A 61 -12.82 2.42 -1.31
C TRP A 61 -11.89 2.15 -2.47
N TYR A 62 -11.02 3.12 -2.74
CA TYR A 62 -9.84 2.93 -3.56
C TYR A 62 -8.68 3.79 -3.07
N LEU A 63 -7.47 3.36 -3.43
CA LEU A 63 -6.28 4.13 -3.11
C LEU A 63 -6.29 5.45 -3.91
N GLY A 64 -6.29 6.58 -3.21
CA GLY A 64 -6.39 7.93 -3.79
C GLY A 64 -7.80 8.54 -3.76
N GLU A 65 -8.77 7.88 -3.15
CA GLU A 65 -10.13 8.40 -2.98
C GLU A 65 -10.16 9.79 -2.32
N ASN A 66 -10.81 10.76 -2.96
CA ASN A 66 -10.87 12.15 -2.53
C ASN A 66 -9.53 12.85 -2.28
N LEU A 67 -8.43 12.32 -2.82
CA LEU A 67 -7.13 12.97 -2.78
C LEU A 67 -7.17 14.25 -3.61
N LYS A 68 -6.75 15.38 -3.03
CA LYS A 68 -6.75 16.68 -3.70
C LYS A 68 -5.55 17.55 -3.34
N VAL A 69 -5.34 18.57 -4.15
CA VAL A 69 -4.36 19.62 -3.88
C VAL A 69 -4.62 20.26 -2.51
N GLY A 70 -3.54 20.43 -1.74
CA GLY A 70 -3.58 20.96 -0.38
C GLY A 70 -3.59 19.88 0.70
N ASP A 71 -3.93 18.62 0.38
CA ASP A 71 -3.93 17.56 1.38
C ASP A 71 -2.51 17.27 1.91
N TYR A 72 -2.43 16.96 3.20
CA TYR A 72 -1.18 16.65 3.90
C TYR A 72 -1.30 15.37 4.70
N PHE A 73 -0.33 14.48 4.55
CA PHE A 73 -0.28 13.19 5.22
C PHE A 73 1.08 12.99 5.89
N LYS A 74 1.07 12.32 7.03
CA LYS A 74 2.29 11.97 7.76
C LYS A 74 2.20 10.53 8.26
N PHE A 75 3.08 9.69 7.73
CA PHE A 75 3.14 8.27 8.01
C PHE A 75 4.40 7.94 8.80
N LYS A 76 4.26 7.03 9.76
CA LYS A 76 5.40 6.29 10.32
C LYS A 76 5.52 4.99 9.55
N VAL A 77 6.64 4.77 8.89
CA VAL A 77 6.81 3.68 7.93
C VAL A 77 8.02 2.84 8.32
N CYS A 78 7.90 1.52 8.17
CA CYS A 78 9.01 0.60 8.12
C CYS A 78 8.74 -0.42 6.99
N HIS A 79 9.78 -1.08 6.50
CA HIS A 79 9.60 -2.20 5.57
C HIS A 79 10.72 -3.23 5.76
N ALA A 80 10.37 -4.52 5.78
CA ALA A 80 11.32 -5.59 6.11
C ALA A 80 12.55 -5.59 5.20
N SER A 81 12.36 -5.34 3.90
CA SER A 81 13.47 -5.28 2.92
C SER A 81 14.16 -3.91 2.86
N PHE A 82 13.82 -2.96 3.75
CA PHE A 82 14.41 -1.63 3.77
C PHE A 82 14.92 -1.30 5.18
N LYS A 83 16.25 -1.25 5.33
CA LYS A 83 16.92 -0.97 6.60
C LYS A 83 16.40 -1.84 7.76
N ASP A 84 16.11 -3.11 7.48
CA ASP A 84 15.61 -4.10 8.45
C ASP A 84 14.40 -3.60 9.27
N CYS A 85 13.42 -2.94 8.62
CA CYS A 85 12.25 -2.31 9.27
C CYS A 85 12.64 -1.27 10.34
N THR A 86 13.75 -0.56 10.15
CA THR A 86 14.00 0.68 10.90
C THR A 86 12.93 1.72 10.52
N GLU A 87 12.26 2.26 11.52
CA GLU A 87 11.18 3.23 11.31
C GLU A 87 11.71 4.59 10.84
N PHE A 88 10.97 5.21 9.94
CA PHE A 88 11.17 6.60 9.52
C PHE A 88 9.83 7.29 9.35
N TRP A 89 9.84 8.62 9.36
CA TRP A 89 8.66 9.41 9.03
C TRP A 89 8.69 9.84 7.58
N MET A 90 7.57 9.67 6.89
CA MET A 90 7.32 10.21 5.57
C MET A 90 6.15 11.19 5.65
N SER A 91 6.39 12.44 5.28
CA SER A 91 5.35 13.45 5.12
C SER A 91 5.16 13.75 3.64
N ILE A 92 3.92 13.82 3.19
CA ILE A 92 3.54 14.08 1.80
C ILE A 92 2.56 15.24 1.81
N TRP A 93 2.84 16.27 1.02
CA TRP A 93 1.93 17.37 0.76
C TRP A 93 1.61 17.44 -0.73
N ILE A 94 0.34 17.41 -1.09
CA ILE A 94 -0.10 17.53 -2.49
C ILE A 94 -0.05 19.02 -2.87
N GLU A 95 0.94 19.41 -3.66
CA GLU A 95 1.22 20.81 -3.96
C GLU A 95 0.31 21.35 -5.06
N LYS A 96 0.19 20.61 -6.17
CA LYS A 96 -0.56 21.05 -7.36
C LYS A 96 -0.78 19.91 -8.34
N GLU A 97 -1.72 20.12 -9.25
CA GLU A 97 -1.86 19.32 -10.46
C GLU A 97 -0.78 19.71 -11.49
N VAL A 98 -0.30 18.71 -12.24
CA VAL A 98 0.61 18.89 -13.36
C VAL A 98 0.19 17.99 -14.52
N PHE A 99 0.49 18.40 -15.76
CA PHE A 99 0.26 17.59 -16.95
C PHE A 99 1.59 17.26 -17.59
N GLU A 100 2.03 16.01 -17.48
CA GLU A 100 3.31 15.54 -18.00
C GLU A 100 3.12 14.19 -18.70
N GLY A 101 3.82 13.97 -19.81
CA GLY A 101 3.73 12.70 -20.55
C GLY A 101 2.35 12.39 -21.16
N GLY A 102 1.44 13.36 -21.19
CA GLY A 102 0.06 13.15 -21.65
C GLY A 102 -0.91 12.73 -20.54
N GLU A 103 -0.48 12.74 -19.28
CA GLU A 103 -1.26 12.32 -18.12
C GLU A 103 -1.40 13.45 -17.10
N GLU A 104 -2.56 13.53 -16.45
CA GLU A 104 -2.77 14.39 -15.28
C GLU A 104 -2.21 13.71 -14.03
N LEU A 105 -1.36 14.45 -13.30
CA LEU A 105 -0.63 13.97 -12.13
C LEU A 105 -0.77 14.96 -10.97
N LEU A 106 -0.52 14.47 -9.76
CA LEU A 106 -0.47 15.25 -8.54
C LEU A 106 0.98 15.40 -8.08
N ARG A 107 1.55 16.59 -8.26
CA ARG A 107 2.89 16.91 -7.76
C ARG A 107 2.87 17.02 -6.26
N SER A 108 3.73 16.24 -5.62
CA SER A 108 3.79 16.12 -4.16
C SER A 108 5.16 16.50 -3.63
N GLN A 109 5.19 17.33 -2.58
CA GLN A 109 6.39 17.62 -1.81
C GLN A 109 6.52 16.61 -0.67
N VAL A 110 7.70 16.02 -0.54
CA VAL A 110 7.96 14.91 0.38
C VAL A 110 9.07 15.28 1.36
N VAL A 111 8.82 15.06 2.64
CA VAL A 111 9.84 15.16 3.70
C VAL A 111 10.02 13.80 4.35
N ILE A 112 11.26 13.31 4.35
CA ILE A 112 11.65 12.09 5.06
C ILE A 112 12.47 12.48 6.29
N VAL A 113 12.08 11.94 7.45
CA VAL A 113 12.86 12.03 8.69
C VAL A 113 13.26 10.62 9.09
N ASP A 114 14.54 10.31 8.95
CA ASP A 114 15.14 9.00 9.18
C ASP A 114 16.30 9.16 10.17
N GLY A 115 16.02 8.91 11.45
CA GLY A 115 16.91 9.29 12.54
C GLY A 115 17.25 10.79 12.50
N ASN A 116 18.53 11.12 12.41
CA ASN A 116 19.02 12.51 12.33
C ASN A 116 19.03 13.07 10.90
N LYS A 117 18.64 12.26 9.90
CA LYS A 117 18.65 12.66 8.49
C LYS A 117 17.28 13.21 8.11
N VAL A 118 17.26 14.46 7.61
CA VAL A 118 16.07 15.07 7.02
C VAL A 118 16.30 15.23 5.52
N LEU A 119 15.49 14.57 4.71
CA LEU A 119 15.51 14.69 3.26
C LEU A 119 14.25 15.41 2.80
N LYS A 120 14.42 16.30 1.83
CA LYS A 120 13.33 16.96 1.13
C LYS A 120 13.43 16.58 -0.34
N GLY A 121 12.31 16.29 -0.95
CA GLY A 121 12.24 15.99 -2.37
C GLY A 121 10.81 16.09 -2.87
N GLN A 122 10.63 15.66 -4.11
CA GLN A 122 9.36 15.66 -4.82
C GLN A 122 9.11 14.27 -5.39
N MET A 123 7.84 13.95 -5.58
CA MET A 123 7.39 12.90 -6.49
C MET A 123 6.06 13.32 -7.13
N ASP A 124 5.84 12.94 -8.38
CA ASP A 124 4.53 13.11 -9.02
C ASP A 124 3.75 11.80 -8.89
N LEU A 125 2.51 11.91 -8.43
CA LEU A 125 1.62 10.79 -8.17
C LEU A 125 0.56 10.70 -9.26
N GLY A 126 0.22 9.48 -9.67
CA GLY A 126 -0.92 9.25 -10.58
C GLY A 126 -2.25 9.68 -9.97
N THR A 127 -3.20 10.05 -10.82
CA THR A 127 -4.58 10.43 -10.43
C THR A 127 -5.52 9.22 -10.32
N VAL A 128 -5.29 8.18 -11.14
CA VAL A 128 -6.04 6.91 -11.05
C VAL A 128 -5.68 6.14 -9.79
N VAL A 129 -4.39 6.14 -9.47
CA VAL A 129 -3.83 5.66 -8.21
C VAL A 129 -2.63 6.52 -7.86
N PRO A 130 -2.45 6.90 -6.58
CA PRO A 130 -1.37 7.77 -6.12
C PRO A 130 -0.04 6.99 -6.01
N GLU A 131 0.39 6.42 -7.14
CA GLU A 131 1.70 5.80 -7.30
C GLU A 131 2.72 6.82 -7.80
N PRO A 132 3.96 6.83 -7.26
CA PRO A 132 5.03 7.66 -7.79
C PRO A 132 5.44 7.25 -9.19
N LEU A 133 5.48 8.21 -10.12
CA LEU A 133 5.96 8.00 -11.48
C LEU A 133 7.50 8.07 -11.52
N GLY A 134 8.12 7.03 -12.09
CA GLY A 134 9.57 6.97 -12.27
C GLY A 134 10.08 8.15 -13.10
N GLY A 135 11.23 8.72 -12.69
CA GLY A 135 11.83 9.89 -13.35
C GLY A 135 11.37 11.25 -12.80
N THR A 136 10.22 11.31 -12.10
CA THR A 136 9.75 12.54 -11.42
C THR A 136 10.22 12.62 -9.96
N VAL A 137 10.63 11.48 -9.40
CA VAL A 137 11.07 11.35 -8.01
C VAL A 137 12.46 11.97 -7.84
N SER A 138 12.62 12.87 -6.87
CA SER A 138 13.94 13.43 -6.54
C SER A 138 14.93 12.34 -6.11
N GLU A 139 16.14 12.38 -6.65
CA GLU A 139 17.14 11.31 -6.53
C GLU A 139 17.42 10.88 -5.09
N ASN A 140 17.47 11.85 -4.17
CA ASN A 140 17.76 11.63 -2.76
C ASN A 140 16.68 10.85 -2.01
N ILE A 141 15.44 10.77 -2.53
CA ILE A 141 14.31 10.07 -1.90
C ILE A 141 13.85 8.82 -2.65
N ILE A 142 14.44 8.46 -3.79
CA ILE A 142 14.10 7.26 -4.59
C ILE A 142 13.99 5.96 -3.76
N PRO A 143 14.89 5.67 -2.80
CA PRO A 143 14.74 4.45 -2.00
C PRO A 143 13.47 4.47 -1.14
N TYR A 144 13.06 5.64 -0.64
CA TYR A 144 11.86 5.78 0.19
C TYR A 144 10.58 5.75 -0.63
N SER A 145 10.58 6.27 -1.87
CA SER A 145 9.42 6.12 -2.77
C SER A 145 9.18 4.64 -3.10
N SER A 146 10.24 3.84 -3.21
CA SER A 146 10.10 2.39 -3.38
C SER A 146 9.41 1.72 -2.19
N VAL A 147 9.74 2.17 -0.96
CA VAL A 147 9.05 1.71 0.25
C VAL A 147 7.58 2.13 0.26
N TYR A 148 7.28 3.38 -0.13
CA TYR A 148 5.89 3.83 -0.28
C TYR A 148 5.12 2.94 -1.26
N LYS A 149 5.72 2.58 -2.41
CA LYS A 149 5.09 1.66 -3.38
C LYS A 149 4.79 0.29 -2.79
N SER A 150 5.73 -0.29 -2.02
CA SER A 150 5.56 -1.64 -1.47
C SER A 150 4.75 -1.71 -0.17
N SER A 151 4.47 -0.58 0.49
CA SER A 151 3.74 -0.53 1.78
C SER A 151 2.35 0.10 1.68
N ILE A 152 2.22 1.19 0.93
CA ILE A 152 0.97 1.95 0.79
C ILE A 152 0.37 1.68 -0.58
N ALA A 153 1.17 1.86 -1.64
CA ALA A 153 0.61 1.92 -2.99
C ALA A 153 0.18 0.55 -3.56
N TRP A 154 0.67 -0.57 -3.02
CA TRP A 154 0.38 -1.92 -3.52
C TRP A 154 -1.12 -2.25 -3.58
N LEU A 155 -1.95 -1.59 -2.76
CA LEU A 155 -3.41 -1.72 -2.76
C LEU A 155 -4.04 -1.33 -4.11
N SER A 156 -3.33 -0.53 -4.93
CA SER A 156 -3.68 -0.22 -6.32
C SER A 156 -3.88 -1.47 -7.19
N SER A 157 -3.28 -2.59 -6.80
CA SER A 157 -3.46 -3.87 -7.50
C SER A 157 -4.90 -4.40 -7.38
N PHE A 158 -5.62 -3.94 -6.36
CA PHE A 158 -6.98 -4.39 -6.04
C PHE A 158 -7.99 -3.27 -6.25
N ALA A 159 -7.75 -2.08 -5.71
CA ALA A 159 -8.71 -0.98 -5.69
C ALA A 159 -8.09 0.28 -6.30
N THR A 160 -8.68 0.75 -7.41
CA THR A 160 -8.23 1.94 -8.16
C THR A 160 -9.38 2.91 -8.33
N ALA A 161 -9.12 4.14 -8.79
CA ALA A 161 -10.18 4.97 -9.34
C ALA A 161 -10.89 4.24 -10.49
N ASP A 162 -12.13 4.63 -10.77
CA ASP A 162 -12.84 4.11 -11.93
C ASP A 162 -12.22 4.66 -13.22
N ILE A 163 -11.96 3.76 -14.15
CA ILE A 163 -11.36 4.05 -15.47
C ILE A 163 -12.06 3.26 -16.58
N ASP A 164 -13.28 2.77 -16.34
CA ASP A 164 -14.07 1.99 -17.30
C ASP A 164 -13.35 0.73 -17.84
N GLN A 165 -12.44 0.16 -17.04
CA GLN A 165 -11.71 -1.07 -17.40
C GLN A 165 -12.19 -2.26 -16.57
N PRO A 166 -12.44 -3.44 -17.19
CA PRO A 166 -12.82 -4.63 -16.47
C PRO A 166 -11.82 -5.01 -15.36
N GLY A 167 -12.34 -5.21 -14.15
CA GLY A 167 -11.53 -5.59 -12.98
C GLY A 167 -10.88 -4.42 -12.23
N LYS A 168 -10.97 -3.20 -12.76
CA LYS A 168 -10.54 -1.95 -12.10
C LYS A 168 -11.70 -1.30 -11.35
N GLY A 169 -11.40 -0.19 -10.69
CA GLY A 169 -12.37 0.65 -9.99
C GLY A 169 -12.46 0.40 -8.48
N PRO A 170 -13.27 1.22 -7.80
CA PRO A 170 -13.46 1.17 -6.36
C PRO A 170 -14.01 -0.17 -5.91
N LYS A 171 -13.67 -0.58 -4.69
CA LYS A 171 -14.13 -1.85 -4.12
C LYS A 171 -15.11 -1.61 -2.99
N ALA A 172 -16.30 -2.20 -3.14
CA ALA A 172 -17.32 -2.10 -2.11
C ALA A 172 -16.88 -2.81 -0.83
N PHE A 173 -17.16 -2.20 0.31
CA PHE A 173 -16.87 -2.81 1.62
C PHE A 173 -17.72 -4.07 1.89
N SER A 174 -18.87 -4.17 1.22
CA SER A 174 -19.72 -5.38 1.23
C SER A 174 -19.18 -6.52 0.36
N SER A 175 -18.16 -6.27 -0.46
CA SER A 175 -17.59 -7.31 -1.33
C SER A 175 -16.85 -8.36 -0.52
N VAL A 176 -17.22 -9.63 -0.72
CA VAL A 176 -16.55 -10.76 -0.05
C VAL A 176 -15.08 -10.94 -0.45
N SER A 177 -14.65 -10.29 -1.53
CA SER A 177 -13.29 -10.31 -2.05
C SER A 177 -13.02 -9.07 -2.91
N TRP A 178 -11.87 -8.44 -2.72
CA TRP A 178 -11.34 -7.37 -3.59
C TRP A 178 -10.37 -7.92 -4.64
N GLY A 179 -9.88 -9.14 -4.43
CA GLY A 179 -9.04 -9.87 -5.36
C GLY A 179 -8.13 -10.88 -4.64
N LYS A 180 -7.28 -11.56 -5.41
CA LYS A 180 -6.36 -12.58 -4.91
C LYS A 180 -4.92 -12.14 -5.10
N ILE A 181 -4.08 -12.44 -4.11
CA ILE A 181 -2.64 -12.28 -4.26
C ILE A 181 -2.10 -13.52 -4.98
N GLY A 182 -1.74 -13.37 -6.25
CA GLY A 182 -1.40 -14.49 -7.14
C GLY A 182 -0.20 -15.34 -6.69
N ASN A 183 0.74 -14.78 -5.94
CA ASN A 183 2.01 -15.45 -5.60
C ASN A 183 1.98 -16.37 -4.35
N ILE A 184 0.88 -16.43 -3.60
CA ILE A 184 0.82 -17.12 -2.28
C ILE A 184 -0.31 -18.14 -2.17
N GLY A 185 -0.75 -18.73 -3.29
CA GLY A 185 -1.76 -19.80 -3.25
C GLY A 185 -3.20 -19.31 -3.06
N GLY A 186 -3.49 -18.05 -3.40
CA GLY A 186 -4.86 -17.57 -3.59
C GLY A 186 -5.56 -17.01 -2.35
N GLU A 187 -4.80 -16.59 -1.33
CA GLU A 187 -5.36 -15.87 -0.18
C GLU A 187 -5.90 -14.51 -0.65
N GLN A 188 -7.12 -14.20 -0.19
CA GLN A 188 -7.92 -13.07 -0.69
C GLN A 188 -7.64 -11.81 0.13
N VAL A 189 -7.63 -10.66 -0.55
CA VAL A 189 -7.77 -9.36 0.09
C VAL A 189 -9.26 -9.09 0.23
N SER A 190 -9.73 -8.84 1.44
CA SER A 190 -11.15 -8.57 1.69
C SER A 190 -11.35 -7.67 2.92
N PRO A 191 -12.46 -6.94 2.98
CA PRO A 191 -12.98 -6.41 4.24
C PRO A 191 -13.26 -7.57 5.20
N ILE A 192 -12.78 -7.49 6.44
CA ILE A 192 -12.88 -8.56 7.45
C ILE A 192 -13.54 -8.11 8.76
N GLY A 193 -13.88 -6.83 8.88
CA GLY A 193 -14.60 -6.28 10.02
C GLY A 193 -14.54 -4.76 10.05
N GLU A 194 -15.19 -4.20 11.06
CA GLU A 194 -15.20 -2.77 11.35
C GLU A 194 -14.62 -2.54 12.75
N GLU A 195 -13.83 -1.47 12.90
CA GLU A 195 -13.20 -1.10 14.16
C GLU A 195 -13.07 0.42 14.27
N THR A 196 -13.38 0.97 15.44
CA THR A 196 -13.11 2.38 15.73
C THR A 196 -11.64 2.53 16.11
N MET A 197 -10.89 3.26 15.29
CA MET A 197 -9.44 3.41 15.42
C MET A 197 -9.05 4.82 15.82
N ARG A 198 -8.17 4.90 16.83
CA ARG A 198 -7.54 6.14 17.27
C ARG A 198 -6.13 6.28 16.71
N VAL A 199 -5.90 7.38 15.99
CA VAL A 199 -4.60 7.81 15.46
C VAL A 199 -4.30 9.23 15.96
N PRO A 200 -3.07 9.75 15.83
CA PRO A 200 -2.77 11.11 16.28
C PRO A 200 -3.67 12.21 15.69
N ALA A 201 -4.24 11.99 14.49
CA ALA A 201 -5.15 12.91 13.83
C ALA A 201 -6.58 12.90 14.39
N GLY A 202 -6.97 11.86 15.14
CA GLY A 202 -8.33 11.72 15.65
C GLY A 202 -8.78 10.28 15.83
N GLU A 203 -10.09 10.11 15.98
CA GLU A 203 -10.76 8.82 16.06
C GLU A 203 -11.66 8.67 14.84
N TYR A 204 -11.62 7.49 14.22
CA TYR A 204 -12.31 7.20 12.97
C TYR A 204 -12.97 5.83 13.04
N ASP A 205 -14.17 5.71 12.50
CA ASP A 205 -14.76 4.41 12.21
C ASP A 205 -14.12 3.87 10.94
N THR A 206 -13.51 2.68 11.03
CA THR A 206 -12.73 2.11 9.94
C THR A 206 -13.28 0.78 9.50
N VAL A 207 -13.09 0.48 8.22
CA VAL A 207 -13.19 -0.87 7.70
C VAL A 207 -11.79 -1.50 7.76
N VAL A 208 -11.72 -2.68 8.38
CA VAL A 208 -10.51 -3.48 8.46
C VAL A 208 -10.42 -4.34 7.23
N VAL A 209 -9.38 -4.13 6.42
CA VAL A 209 -9.11 -4.94 5.22
C VAL A 209 -7.98 -5.89 5.54
N GLY A 210 -8.26 -7.19 5.43
CA GLY A 210 -7.34 -8.25 5.81
C GLY A 210 -6.92 -9.12 4.64
N TRP A 211 -5.74 -9.72 4.79
CA TRP A 211 -5.26 -10.79 3.94
C TRP A 211 -4.34 -11.70 4.76
N LYS A 212 -4.09 -12.88 4.23
CA LYS A 212 -3.11 -13.80 4.80
C LYS A 212 -1.96 -13.96 3.81
N SER A 213 -0.77 -14.17 4.34
CA SER A 213 0.43 -14.49 3.56
C SER A 213 1.38 -15.30 4.42
N GLY A 214 1.91 -16.41 3.88
CA GLY A 214 2.89 -17.24 4.60
C GLY A 214 2.40 -17.76 5.95
N GLY A 215 1.08 -17.95 6.11
CA GLY A 215 0.47 -18.39 7.37
C GLY A 215 0.14 -17.27 8.37
N ILE A 216 0.55 -16.04 8.10
CA ILE A 216 0.35 -14.88 8.99
C ILE A 216 -0.78 -14.00 8.43
N THR A 217 -1.66 -13.56 9.32
CA THR A 217 -2.72 -12.61 9.00
C THR A 217 -2.21 -11.18 9.11
N SER A 218 -2.40 -10.40 8.05
CA SER A 218 -2.10 -8.97 7.97
C SER A 218 -3.39 -8.19 7.76
N HIS A 219 -3.41 -6.92 8.17
CA HIS A 219 -4.58 -6.08 7.99
C HIS A 219 -4.18 -4.60 7.90
N ILE A 220 -5.07 -3.81 7.31
CA ILE A 220 -5.01 -2.35 7.28
C ILE A 220 -6.37 -1.79 7.67
N TYR A 221 -6.37 -0.51 8.03
CA TYR A 221 -7.56 0.23 8.41
C TYR A 221 -7.78 1.34 7.41
N VAL A 222 -8.92 1.30 6.72
CA VAL A 222 -9.32 2.30 5.74
C VAL A 222 -10.58 3.01 6.22
N VAL A 223 -10.76 4.25 5.76
CA VAL A 223 -11.93 5.08 6.04
C VAL A 223 -12.56 5.39 4.69
N ASP A 224 -13.89 5.27 4.61
CA ASP A 224 -14.64 5.69 3.43
C ASP A 224 -14.34 7.15 3.09
N GLU A 225 -14.32 7.50 1.80
CA GLU A 225 -14.03 8.85 1.34
C GLU A 225 -12.64 9.41 1.72
N PHE A 226 -11.68 8.56 2.10
CA PHE A 226 -10.34 8.97 2.53
C PHE A 226 -9.22 8.26 1.73
N PRO A 227 -8.17 8.97 1.27
CA PRO A 227 -7.33 8.48 0.16
C PRO A 227 -6.35 7.37 0.51
N PHE A 228 -5.97 7.24 1.78
CA PHE A 228 -4.91 6.32 2.22
C PHE A 228 -5.35 5.52 3.44
N PRO A 229 -4.82 4.31 3.65
CA PRO A 229 -5.00 3.62 4.92
C PRO A 229 -4.52 4.50 6.08
N ILE A 230 -5.31 4.58 7.15
CA ILE A 230 -4.95 5.37 8.33
C ILE A 230 -4.01 4.61 9.27
N LYS A 231 -3.93 3.28 9.10
CA LYS A 231 -3.06 2.36 9.83
C LYS A 231 -2.88 1.04 9.05
N ALA A 232 -1.74 0.38 9.24
CA ALA A 232 -1.40 -0.95 8.72
C ALA A 232 -0.66 -1.75 9.80
#